data_AF-A0A7C1Y2W1-F1
#
_entry.id   AF-A0A7C1Y2W1-F1
#
_cell.length_a   1.000
_cell.length_b   1.000
_cell.length_c   1.000
_cell.angle_alpha   90.00
_cell.angle_beta   90.00
_cell.angle_gamma   90.00
#
_symmetry.space_group_name_H-M   'P 1'
#
loop_
_entity.id
_entity.type
_entity.pdbx_description
1 polymer ?
#
loop_
_entity_poly.entity_id
_entity_poly.type
_entity_poly.pdbx_seq_one_letter_code
_entity_poly.pdbx_strand_id
1 'polypeptide(L)'
;MRLAFMGTPDFAVDILRALINSNHEVVAVYSQPPSRSGRGKKERPSPVHHLAMSHDIPVHCPTSLKSDEEQQKFAALNLDAAVVVAYGLILPKEILAAPKYGCLNIHASLLPRWRGAAPIHRAIMAGDKESGINIMVMKAGLDTGPVVLEQRIPILDSDTTGSLHDKLKQLGADMILPALEGYVSGELTPVAQPEYGITYAHKIDKAEARIDWHRPAEDLRNHIHGLSPFPGAYSMTGDIRLKFLKAEVTEGNGPAGTLLALPLVIACGDGRALNILTAQRAGKGPMTAEDLSRGLQLPPGTVFS
;
A
#
# COMPACT_ATOMS: atom_id res chain seq x y z
N MET A 1 -9.01 -14.94 -22.73
CA MET A 1 -9.41 -15.65 -21.51
C MET A 1 -10.62 -14.98 -20.90
N ARG A 2 -11.43 -15.73 -20.17
CA ARG A 2 -12.58 -15.25 -19.40
C ARG A 2 -12.14 -14.99 -17.96
N LEU A 3 -12.11 -13.74 -17.53
CA LEU A 3 -11.48 -13.30 -16.29
C LEU A 3 -12.46 -12.66 -15.31
N ALA A 4 -12.25 -12.88 -14.02
CA ALA A 4 -12.78 -12.00 -12.98
C ALA A 4 -11.65 -11.14 -12.40
N PHE A 5 -11.99 -9.91 -12.04
CA PHE A 5 -11.07 -9.03 -11.33
C PHE A 5 -11.58 -8.76 -9.92
N MET A 6 -10.72 -8.88 -8.91
CA MET A 6 -11.10 -8.72 -7.50
C MET A 6 -10.20 -7.65 -6.87
N GLY A 7 -10.72 -6.45 -6.68
CA GLY A 7 -9.94 -5.34 -6.16
C GLY A 7 -10.77 -4.15 -5.69
N THR A 8 -10.15 -3.28 -4.90
CA THR A 8 -10.88 -2.17 -4.24
C THR A 8 -10.22 -0.80 -4.42
N PRO A 9 -8.96 -0.58 -3.99
CA PRO A 9 -8.40 0.77 -3.93
C PRO A 9 -7.91 1.25 -5.30
N ASP A 10 -7.48 2.51 -5.34
CA ASP A 10 -6.89 3.14 -6.54
C ASP A 10 -5.71 2.35 -7.11
N PHE A 11 -4.90 1.71 -6.26
CA PHE A 11 -3.81 0.82 -6.66
C PHE A 11 -4.22 -0.23 -7.70
N ALA A 12 -5.45 -0.75 -7.62
CA ALA A 12 -5.95 -1.81 -8.48
C ALA A 12 -6.52 -1.30 -9.82
N VAL A 13 -6.73 0.01 -9.98
CA VAL A 13 -7.46 0.60 -11.12
C VAL A 13 -6.71 0.44 -12.43
N ASP A 14 -5.41 0.76 -12.45
CA ASP A 14 -4.63 0.70 -13.69
C ASP A 14 -4.38 -0.74 -14.14
N ILE A 15 -4.34 -1.68 -13.19
CA ILE A 15 -4.27 -3.12 -13.46
C ILE A 15 -5.58 -3.60 -14.11
N LEU A 16 -6.75 -3.23 -13.56
CA LEU A 16 -8.03 -3.54 -14.21
C LEU A 16 -8.11 -2.94 -15.61
N ARG A 17 -7.66 -1.68 -15.79
CA ARG A 17 -7.64 -1.03 -17.10
C ARG A 17 -6.75 -1.78 -18.10
N ALA A 18 -5.59 -2.26 -17.68
CA ALA A 18 -4.71 -3.07 -18.52
C ALA A 18 -5.41 -4.35 -19.01
N LEU A 19 -6.15 -5.04 -18.13
CA LEU A 19 -6.93 -6.23 -18.50
C LEU A 19 -8.09 -5.91 -19.46
N ILE A 20 -8.83 -4.83 -19.21
CA ILE A 20 -9.94 -4.39 -20.08
C ILE A 20 -9.44 -4.06 -21.49
N ASN A 21 -8.26 -3.46 -21.61
CA ASN A 21 -7.67 -3.06 -22.89
C ASN A 21 -6.92 -4.20 -23.60
N SER A 22 -6.93 -5.41 -23.03
CA SER A 22 -6.26 -6.59 -23.60
C SER A 22 -7.22 -7.43 -24.45
N ASN A 23 -6.72 -8.56 -24.99
CA ASN A 23 -7.54 -9.55 -25.68
C ASN A 23 -8.27 -10.52 -24.71
N HIS A 24 -8.44 -10.12 -23.45
CA HIS A 24 -9.17 -10.88 -22.44
C HIS A 24 -10.56 -10.29 -22.21
N GLU A 25 -11.49 -11.13 -21.79
CA GLU A 25 -12.85 -10.75 -21.43
C GLU A 25 -12.95 -10.66 -19.91
N VAL A 26 -13.05 -9.45 -19.36
CA VAL A 26 -13.32 -9.26 -17.92
C VAL A 26 -14.83 -9.31 -17.70
N VAL A 27 -15.31 -10.43 -17.18
CA VAL A 27 -16.77 -10.74 -17.13
C VAL A 27 -17.44 -10.34 -15.82
N ALA A 28 -16.64 -10.12 -14.79
CA ALA A 28 -17.10 -9.71 -13.48
C ALA A 28 -16.00 -8.98 -12.72
N VAL A 29 -16.39 -7.95 -11.99
CA VAL A 29 -15.53 -7.24 -11.04
C VAL A 29 -16.07 -7.44 -9.63
N TYR A 30 -15.22 -7.88 -8.71
CA TYR A 30 -15.52 -7.98 -7.29
C TYR A 30 -14.82 -6.84 -6.56
N SER A 31 -15.57 -6.07 -5.77
CA SER A 31 -15.02 -5.01 -4.93
C SER A 31 -15.63 -5.02 -3.53
N GLN A 32 -15.03 -4.28 -2.59
CA GLN A 32 -15.70 -4.04 -1.32
C GLN A 32 -17.00 -3.24 -1.53
N PRO A 33 -18.00 -3.44 -0.66
CA PRO A 33 -19.21 -2.61 -0.66
C PRO A 33 -18.88 -1.11 -0.63
N PRO A 34 -19.68 -0.27 -1.31
CA PRO A 34 -19.59 1.18 -1.18
C PRO A 34 -19.54 1.59 0.28
N SER A 35 -18.59 2.46 0.61
CA SER A 35 -18.40 2.91 1.99
C SER A 35 -18.54 4.42 2.10
N ARG A 36 -19.02 4.86 3.26
CA ARG A 36 -19.13 6.28 3.58
C ARG A 36 -17.74 6.85 3.83
N SER A 37 -17.23 7.61 2.87
CA SER A 37 -15.87 8.15 2.88
C SER A 37 -15.84 9.64 2.53
N GLY A 38 -14.77 10.33 2.93
CA GLY A 38 -14.58 11.77 2.67
C GLY A 38 -15.49 12.70 3.49
N ARG A 39 -15.41 14.01 3.19
CA ARG A 39 -16.27 15.03 3.82
C ARG A 39 -17.73 14.83 3.35
N GLY A 40 -18.67 14.83 4.29
CA GLY A 40 -20.10 14.62 4.02
C GLY A 40 -20.56 13.16 4.03
N LYS A 41 -19.65 12.17 4.16
CA LYS A 41 -19.97 10.74 4.36
C LYS A 41 -21.02 10.16 3.40
N LYS A 42 -21.08 10.65 2.15
CA LYS A 42 -21.91 10.03 1.11
C LYS A 42 -21.35 8.65 0.77
N GLU A 43 -22.22 7.71 0.47
CA GLU A 43 -21.81 6.42 -0.07
C GLU A 43 -21.17 6.65 -1.44
N ARG A 44 -19.99 6.08 -1.63
CA ARG A 44 -19.24 6.18 -2.87
C ARG A 44 -18.78 4.79 -3.29
N PRO A 45 -18.93 4.43 -4.58
CA PRO A 45 -18.30 3.23 -5.09
C PRO A 45 -16.79 3.32 -4.90
N SER A 46 -16.14 2.16 -4.79
CA SER A 46 -14.68 2.11 -4.79
C SER A 46 -14.13 2.56 -6.16
N PRO A 47 -12.85 2.97 -6.25
CA PRO A 47 -12.21 3.30 -7.53
C PRO A 47 -12.36 2.20 -8.58
N VAL A 48 -12.18 0.93 -8.18
CA VAL A 48 -12.34 -0.24 -9.07
C VAL A 48 -13.79 -0.40 -9.52
N HIS A 49 -14.75 -0.30 -8.60
CA HIS A 49 -16.18 -0.37 -8.92
C HIS A 49 -16.55 0.71 -9.95
N HIS A 50 -16.11 1.95 -9.74
CA HIS A 50 -16.40 3.05 -10.64
C HIS A 50 -15.86 2.82 -12.06
N LEU A 51 -14.62 2.31 -12.18
CA LEU A 51 -14.05 1.97 -13.48
C LEU A 51 -14.84 0.84 -14.16
N ALA A 52 -15.20 -0.21 -13.42
CA ALA A 52 -15.97 -1.33 -13.97
C ALA A 52 -17.32 -0.89 -14.54
N MET A 53 -18.04 -0.03 -13.79
CA MET A 53 -19.30 0.55 -14.25
C MET A 53 -19.15 1.38 -15.52
N SER A 54 -18.07 2.15 -15.68
CA SER A 54 -17.87 2.96 -16.89
C SER A 54 -17.56 2.13 -18.15
N HIS A 55 -17.30 0.83 -17.99
CA HIS A 55 -17.08 -0.13 -19.06
C HIS A 55 -18.20 -1.19 -19.14
N ASP A 56 -19.34 -0.97 -18.47
CA ASP A 56 -20.49 -1.88 -18.43
C ASP A 56 -20.15 -3.31 -17.94
N ILE A 57 -19.14 -3.44 -17.08
CA ILE A 57 -18.73 -4.71 -16.48
C ILE A 57 -19.55 -4.94 -15.20
N PRO A 58 -20.21 -6.11 -15.02
CA PRO A 58 -20.94 -6.43 -13.80
C PRO A 58 -20.07 -6.31 -12.54
N VAL A 59 -20.57 -5.61 -11.53
CA VAL A 59 -19.87 -5.43 -10.25
C VAL A 59 -20.57 -6.17 -9.11
N HIS A 60 -19.84 -7.04 -8.43
CA HIS A 60 -20.28 -7.77 -7.25
C HIS A 60 -19.62 -7.19 -6.00
N CYS A 61 -20.42 -6.92 -4.97
CA CYS A 61 -19.95 -6.34 -3.71
C CYS A 61 -20.35 -7.20 -2.50
N PRO A 62 -19.94 -8.50 -2.44
CA PRO A 62 -20.26 -9.32 -1.29
C PRO A 62 -19.53 -8.80 -0.04
N THR A 63 -20.13 -9.01 1.13
CA THR A 63 -19.46 -8.76 2.43
C THR A 63 -18.61 -9.95 2.86
N SER A 64 -18.82 -11.12 2.25
CA SER A 64 -18.11 -12.37 2.51
C SER A 64 -18.25 -13.30 1.30
N LEU A 65 -17.23 -14.10 1.02
CA LEU A 65 -17.24 -15.13 -0.02
C LEU A 65 -17.51 -16.54 0.51
N LYS A 66 -17.85 -16.67 1.80
CA LYS A 66 -17.96 -17.96 2.48
C LYS A 66 -19.29 -18.70 2.23
N SER A 67 -20.33 -18.01 1.79
CA SER A 67 -21.64 -18.65 1.58
C SER A 67 -21.64 -19.47 0.30
N ASP A 68 -22.32 -20.62 0.34
CA ASP A 68 -22.50 -21.50 -0.82
C ASP A 68 -23.12 -20.75 -2.01
N GLU A 69 -24.04 -19.82 -1.75
CA GLU A 69 -24.66 -18.98 -2.78
C GLU A 69 -23.63 -18.12 -3.53
N GLU A 70 -22.72 -17.45 -2.81
CA GLU A 70 -21.70 -16.61 -3.45
C GLU A 70 -20.65 -17.45 -4.17
N GLN A 71 -20.32 -18.63 -3.63
CA GLN A 71 -19.42 -19.58 -4.27
C GLN A 71 -20.01 -20.14 -5.57
N GLN A 72 -21.30 -20.49 -5.58
CA GLN A 72 -22.00 -20.95 -6.77
C GLN A 72 -22.10 -19.86 -7.83
N LYS A 73 -22.42 -18.62 -7.44
CA LYS A 73 -22.42 -17.46 -8.35
C LYS A 73 -21.05 -17.26 -8.99
N PHE A 74 -19.97 -17.30 -8.20
CA PHE A 74 -18.61 -17.14 -8.71
C PHE A 74 -18.21 -18.28 -9.64
N ALA A 75 -18.52 -19.54 -9.27
CA ALA A 75 -18.24 -20.70 -10.10
C ALA A 75 -19.00 -20.67 -11.44
N ALA A 76 -20.26 -20.19 -11.44
CA ALA A 76 -21.08 -20.07 -12.65
C ALA A 76 -20.52 -19.07 -13.68
N LEU A 77 -19.54 -18.23 -13.31
CA LEU A 77 -18.86 -17.34 -14.26
C LEU A 77 -17.98 -18.10 -15.26
N ASN A 78 -17.64 -19.37 -14.99
CA ASN A 78 -16.80 -20.24 -15.83
C ASN A 78 -15.46 -19.58 -16.22
N LEU A 79 -14.72 -19.16 -15.20
CA LEU A 79 -13.50 -18.37 -15.35
C LEU A 79 -12.29 -19.22 -15.76
N ASP A 80 -11.46 -18.67 -16.64
CA ASP A 80 -10.11 -19.19 -16.85
C ASP A 80 -9.21 -18.83 -15.65
N ALA A 81 -9.23 -17.58 -15.21
CA ALA A 81 -8.46 -17.11 -14.06
C ALA A 81 -9.18 -15.97 -13.34
N ALA A 82 -8.81 -15.73 -12.07
CA ALA A 82 -9.20 -14.53 -11.34
C ALA A 82 -7.96 -13.72 -10.96
N VAL A 83 -7.97 -12.41 -11.22
CA VAL A 83 -6.89 -11.50 -10.84
C VAL A 83 -7.29 -10.78 -9.55
N VAL A 84 -6.46 -10.86 -8.52
CA VAL A 84 -6.74 -10.33 -7.18
C VAL A 84 -5.71 -9.27 -6.84
N VAL A 85 -6.18 -8.09 -6.42
CA VAL A 85 -5.30 -6.98 -6.03
C VAL A 85 -5.96 -6.15 -4.94
N ALA A 86 -5.39 -6.15 -3.74
CA ALA A 86 -5.87 -5.34 -2.61
C ALA A 86 -7.41 -5.43 -2.41
N TYR A 87 -7.96 -6.64 -2.50
CA TYR A 87 -9.40 -6.89 -2.47
C TYR A 87 -10.01 -6.73 -1.06
N GLY A 88 -9.32 -7.23 -0.04
CA GLY A 88 -9.70 -7.06 1.37
C GLY A 88 -10.62 -8.13 1.95
N LEU A 89 -11.11 -9.10 1.15
CA LEU A 89 -11.74 -10.32 1.68
C LEU A 89 -10.80 -11.52 1.55
N ILE A 90 -10.99 -12.49 2.44
CA ILE A 90 -10.33 -13.79 2.37
C ILE A 90 -11.07 -14.64 1.34
N LEU A 91 -10.32 -15.22 0.39
CA LEU A 91 -10.86 -16.15 -0.59
C LEU A 91 -10.86 -17.57 0.01
N PRO A 92 -12.03 -18.21 0.21
CA PRO A 92 -12.10 -19.59 0.65
C PRO A 92 -11.65 -20.55 -0.47
N LYS A 93 -11.43 -21.82 -0.11
CA LYS A 93 -10.88 -22.85 -1.00
C LYS A 93 -11.70 -23.01 -2.28
N GLU A 94 -13.02 -22.92 -2.17
CA GLU A 94 -13.98 -23.07 -3.25
C GLU A 94 -13.82 -21.95 -4.29
N ILE A 95 -13.61 -20.71 -3.84
CA ILE A 95 -13.32 -19.57 -4.72
C ILE A 95 -11.94 -19.72 -5.37
N LEU A 96 -10.93 -20.11 -4.59
CA LEU A 96 -9.56 -20.30 -5.10
C LEU A 96 -9.47 -21.38 -6.19
N ALA A 97 -10.31 -22.41 -6.10
CA ALA A 97 -10.31 -23.55 -7.01
C ALA A 97 -11.28 -23.41 -8.19
N ALA A 98 -12.20 -22.43 -8.17
CA ALA A 98 -13.21 -22.29 -9.21
C ALA A 98 -12.65 -21.92 -10.59
N PRO A 99 -11.68 -20.98 -10.74
CA PRO A 99 -11.09 -20.69 -12.04
C PRO A 99 -10.14 -21.81 -12.50
N LYS A 100 -10.10 -22.10 -13.79
CA LYS A 100 -9.27 -23.18 -14.39
C LYS A 100 -7.78 -23.08 -13.99
N TYR A 101 -7.22 -21.88 -14.01
CA TYR A 101 -5.83 -21.58 -13.66
C TYR A 101 -5.68 -20.97 -12.25
N GLY A 102 -6.77 -20.95 -11.47
CA GLY A 102 -6.83 -20.42 -10.11
C GLY A 102 -6.88 -18.89 -10.04
N CYS A 103 -6.58 -18.37 -8.85
CA CYS A 103 -6.52 -16.93 -8.58
C CYS A 103 -5.07 -16.46 -8.52
N LEU A 104 -4.73 -15.42 -9.28
CA LEU A 104 -3.42 -14.77 -9.24
C LEU A 104 -3.52 -13.48 -8.43
N ASN A 105 -2.67 -13.31 -7.43
CA ASN A 105 -2.59 -12.09 -6.64
C ASN A 105 -1.36 -11.26 -7.04
N ILE A 106 -1.56 -9.97 -7.24
CA ILE A 106 -0.48 -8.99 -7.39
C ILE A 106 -0.14 -8.45 -6.01
N HIS A 107 1.03 -8.86 -5.50
CA HIS A 107 1.50 -8.51 -4.17
C HIS A 107 2.60 -7.46 -4.24
N ALA A 108 2.46 -6.36 -3.51
CA ALA A 108 3.37 -5.20 -3.54
C ALA A 108 4.60 -5.37 -2.64
N SER A 109 5.24 -6.55 -2.69
CA SER A 109 6.56 -6.81 -2.11
C SER A 109 7.28 -7.95 -2.82
N LEU A 110 8.55 -8.12 -2.45
CA LEU A 110 9.39 -9.24 -2.85
C LEU A 110 9.21 -10.42 -1.86
N LEU A 111 8.28 -11.31 -2.18
CA LEU A 111 7.97 -12.49 -1.35
C LEU A 111 9.20 -13.41 -1.27
N PRO A 112 9.48 -14.02 -0.10
CA PRO A 112 8.57 -14.19 1.04
C PRO A 112 8.59 -13.03 2.05
N ARG A 113 9.34 -11.96 1.80
CA ARG A 113 9.38 -10.78 2.65
C ARG A 113 8.08 -9.98 2.48
N TRP A 114 7.54 -9.51 3.59
CA TRP A 114 6.34 -8.67 3.68
C TRP A 114 5.03 -9.31 3.19
N ARG A 115 4.78 -10.56 3.58
CA ARG A 115 3.43 -11.15 3.49
C ARG A 115 2.44 -10.32 4.31
N GLY A 116 1.24 -10.06 3.80
CA GLY A 116 0.15 -9.43 4.54
C GLY A 116 -0.24 -8.04 4.04
N ALA A 117 -0.69 -7.20 4.98
CA ALA A 117 -1.61 -6.11 4.69
C ALA A 117 -0.98 -4.77 4.34
N ALA A 118 0.26 -4.50 4.76
CA ALA A 118 0.90 -3.18 4.56
C ALA A 118 2.34 -3.26 4.03
N PRO A 119 2.62 -4.05 2.97
CA PRO A 119 3.99 -4.31 2.52
C PRO A 119 4.78 -3.04 2.17
N ILE A 120 4.15 -2.08 1.49
CA ILE A 120 4.79 -0.83 1.04
C ILE A 120 5.25 0.01 2.25
N HIS A 121 4.36 0.23 3.22
CA HIS A 121 4.69 0.96 4.45
C HIS A 121 5.85 0.30 5.19
N ARG A 122 5.78 -1.03 5.35
CA ARG A 122 6.72 -1.79 6.17
C ARG A 122 8.11 -1.86 5.53
N ALA A 123 8.20 -1.97 4.22
CA ALA A 123 9.46 -1.91 3.50
C ALA A 123 10.20 -0.58 3.75
N ILE A 124 9.50 0.55 3.62
CA ILE A 124 10.10 1.88 3.87
C ILE A 124 10.45 2.04 5.35
N MET A 125 9.55 1.69 6.26
CA MET A 125 9.79 1.80 7.71
C MET A 125 10.98 0.96 8.18
N ALA A 126 11.23 -0.18 7.54
CA ALA A 126 12.36 -1.05 7.84
C ALA A 126 13.68 -0.58 7.19
N GLY A 127 13.64 0.43 6.33
CA GLY A 127 14.81 0.92 5.60
C GLY A 127 15.27 0.00 4.48
N ASP A 128 14.36 -0.81 3.91
CA ASP A 128 14.67 -1.66 2.76
C ASP A 128 15.17 -0.80 1.59
N LYS A 129 16.16 -1.30 0.84
CA LYS A 129 16.75 -0.60 -0.32
C LYS A 129 16.08 -0.94 -1.64
N GLU A 130 15.21 -1.94 -1.63
CA GLU A 130 14.43 -2.36 -2.77
C GLU A 130 13.08 -2.92 -2.32
N SER A 131 12.11 -2.85 -3.22
CA SER A 131 10.83 -3.56 -3.13
C SER A 131 10.44 -3.99 -4.55
N GLY A 132 9.19 -4.36 -4.76
CA GLY A 132 8.75 -4.80 -6.07
C GLY A 132 7.35 -5.38 -6.06
N ILE A 133 7.03 -6.04 -7.15
CA ILE A 133 5.77 -6.75 -7.35
C ILE A 133 6.07 -8.23 -7.55
N ASN A 134 5.36 -9.07 -6.79
CA ASN A 134 5.27 -10.50 -7.05
C ASN A 134 3.85 -10.84 -7.47
N ILE A 135 3.71 -11.42 -8.66
CA ILE A 135 2.47 -12.04 -9.12
C ILE A 135 2.53 -13.51 -8.71
N MET A 136 1.62 -13.94 -7.85
CA MET A 136 1.63 -15.29 -7.29
C MET A 136 0.30 -16.00 -7.48
N VAL A 137 0.33 -17.33 -7.59
CA VAL A 137 -0.90 -18.15 -7.56
C VAL A 137 -1.34 -18.31 -6.11
N MET A 138 -2.52 -17.83 -5.76
CA MET A 138 -3.02 -17.86 -4.39
C MET A 138 -3.20 -19.29 -3.88
N LYS A 139 -2.91 -19.46 -2.58
CA LYS A 139 -3.18 -20.67 -1.79
C LYS A 139 -3.96 -20.26 -0.54
N ALA A 140 -4.40 -21.24 0.25
CA ALA A 140 -5.20 -21.00 1.45
C ALA A 140 -4.47 -20.16 2.53
N GLY A 141 -3.14 -20.23 2.59
CA GLY A 141 -2.34 -19.41 3.50
C GLY A 141 -2.14 -17.98 2.98
N LEU A 142 -2.08 -17.01 3.90
CA LEU A 142 -1.87 -15.59 3.59
C LEU A 142 -0.55 -15.36 2.85
N ASP A 143 -0.65 -15.01 1.57
CA ASP A 143 0.47 -14.71 0.68
C ASP A 143 1.56 -15.79 0.64
N THR A 144 1.13 -17.06 0.68
CA THR A 144 2.01 -18.25 0.69
C THR A 144 2.18 -18.91 -0.69
N GLY A 145 1.47 -18.40 -1.69
CA GLY A 145 1.39 -18.96 -3.02
C GLY A 145 2.72 -18.96 -3.78
N PRO A 146 2.95 -19.89 -4.72
CA PRO A 146 4.12 -19.84 -5.58
C PRO A 146 4.09 -18.60 -6.49
N VAL A 147 5.26 -18.00 -6.71
CA VAL A 147 5.44 -16.77 -7.50
C VAL A 147 5.60 -17.14 -8.98
N VAL A 148 4.79 -16.51 -9.82
CA VAL A 148 4.81 -16.64 -11.29
C VAL A 148 5.83 -15.69 -11.89
N LEU A 149 5.79 -14.42 -11.47
CA LEU A 149 6.63 -13.36 -12.01
C LEU A 149 6.97 -12.37 -10.89
N GLU A 150 8.22 -11.95 -10.85
CA GLU A 150 8.76 -11.00 -9.88
C GLU A 150 9.48 -9.86 -10.63
N GLN A 151 9.29 -8.62 -10.17
CA GLN A 151 10.08 -7.49 -10.64
C GLN A 151 10.45 -6.57 -9.48
N ARG A 152 11.73 -6.18 -9.43
CA ARG A 152 12.34 -5.37 -8.37
C ARG A 152 12.48 -3.91 -8.81
N ILE A 153 12.33 -3.01 -7.85
CA ILE A 153 12.64 -1.58 -8.01
C ILE A 153 13.39 -1.05 -6.77
N PRO A 154 14.30 -0.09 -6.93
CA PRO A 154 14.97 0.53 -5.79
C PRO A 154 13.99 1.39 -4.97
N ILE A 155 14.19 1.41 -3.65
CA ILE A 155 13.61 2.41 -2.76
C ILE A 155 14.67 3.50 -2.57
N LEU A 156 14.37 4.71 -3.05
CA LEU A 156 15.26 5.85 -2.89
C LEU A 156 15.12 6.45 -1.49
N ASP A 157 16.16 7.12 -0.98
CA ASP A 157 16.11 7.74 0.36
C ASP A 157 15.06 8.88 0.46
N SER A 158 14.56 9.36 -0.70
CA SER A 158 13.49 10.36 -0.78
C SER A 158 12.10 9.79 -1.01
N ASP A 159 11.99 8.45 -1.17
CA ASP A 159 10.71 7.78 -1.38
C ASP A 159 9.88 7.77 -0.09
N THR A 160 8.58 8.01 -0.29
CA THR A 160 7.56 7.85 0.73
C THR A 160 6.66 6.68 0.34
N THR A 161 5.80 6.23 1.24
CA THR A 161 4.81 5.20 0.88
C THR A 161 3.95 5.65 -0.31
N GLY A 162 3.60 6.93 -0.39
CA GLY A 162 2.88 7.49 -1.54
C GLY A 162 3.65 7.35 -2.86
N SER A 163 4.92 7.78 -2.91
CA SER A 163 5.70 7.70 -4.15
C SER A 163 6.03 6.26 -4.55
N LEU A 164 6.33 5.39 -3.58
CA LEU A 164 6.57 3.98 -3.84
C LEU A 164 5.29 3.26 -4.27
N HIS A 165 4.14 3.60 -3.69
CA HIS A 165 2.84 3.10 -4.11
C HIS A 165 2.59 3.38 -5.59
N ASP A 166 2.83 4.61 -6.05
CA ASP A 166 2.57 4.98 -7.45
C ASP A 166 3.50 4.24 -8.42
N LYS A 167 4.78 4.07 -8.04
CA LYS A 167 5.74 3.25 -8.81
C LYS A 167 5.29 1.79 -8.91
N LEU A 168 4.90 1.20 -7.78
CA LEU A 168 4.48 -0.20 -7.70
C LEU A 168 3.12 -0.45 -8.38
N LYS A 169 2.24 0.55 -8.36
CA LYS A 169 0.96 0.53 -9.08
C LYS A 169 1.18 0.39 -10.58
N GLN A 170 2.03 1.24 -11.15
CA GLN A 170 2.38 1.18 -12.58
C GLN A 170 3.06 -0.15 -12.90
N LEU A 171 4.03 -0.56 -12.09
CA LEU A 171 4.74 -1.83 -12.25
C LEU A 171 3.79 -3.04 -12.26
N GLY A 172 2.81 -3.08 -11.36
CA GLY A 172 1.82 -4.15 -11.31
C GLY A 172 0.93 -4.19 -12.55
N ALA A 173 0.58 -3.03 -13.11
CA ALA A 173 -0.19 -2.94 -14.35
C ALA A 173 0.62 -3.44 -15.56
N ASP A 174 1.91 -3.13 -15.61
CA ASP A 174 2.81 -3.58 -16.68
C ASP A 174 3.07 -5.10 -16.62
N MET A 175 3.05 -5.69 -15.42
CA MET A 175 3.38 -7.10 -15.21
C MET A 175 2.21 -8.08 -15.38
N ILE A 176 0.96 -7.64 -15.24
CA ILE A 176 -0.17 -8.60 -15.14
C ILE A 176 -0.41 -9.38 -16.42
N LEU A 177 -0.31 -8.75 -17.59
CA LEU A 177 -0.54 -9.42 -18.86
C LEU A 177 0.58 -10.45 -19.16
N PRO A 178 1.89 -10.09 -19.12
CA PRO A 178 2.96 -11.07 -19.28
C PRO A 178 2.87 -12.24 -18.30
N ALA A 179 2.52 -11.98 -17.03
CA ALA A 179 2.40 -13.04 -16.04
C ALA A 179 1.24 -14.00 -16.33
N LEU A 180 0.07 -13.46 -16.71
CA LEU A 180 -1.10 -14.26 -17.07
C LEU A 180 -0.83 -15.11 -18.31
N GLU A 181 -0.33 -14.49 -19.37
CA GLU A 181 -0.08 -15.15 -20.66
C GLU A 181 1.01 -16.21 -20.53
N GLY A 182 2.14 -15.87 -19.89
CA GLY A 182 3.24 -16.80 -19.66
C GLY A 182 2.86 -17.97 -18.74
N TYR A 183 2.06 -17.72 -17.70
CA TYR A 183 1.59 -18.80 -16.82
C TYR A 183 0.67 -19.77 -17.55
N VAL A 184 -0.26 -19.26 -18.36
CA VAL A 184 -1.27 -20.07 -19.05
C VAL A 184 -0.67 -20.82 -20.24
N SER A 185 0.33 -20.24 -20.93
CA SER A 185 1.06 -20.92 -22.01
C SER A 185 2.01 -22.00 -21.49
N GLY A 186 2.37 -21.96 -20.20
CA GLY A 186 3.39 -22.82 -19.59
C GLY A 186 4.82 -22.31 -19.75
N GLU A 187 5.01 -21.11 -20.33
CA GLU A 187 6.31 -20.44 -20.42
C GLU A 187 6.84 -20.04 -19.04
N LEU A 188 5.96 -19.56 -18.15
CA LEU A 188 6.29 -19.21 -16.77
C LEU A 188 5.78 -20.30 -15.83
N THR A 189 6.72 -20.98 -15.17
CA THR A 189 6.40 -21.97 -14.13
C THR A 189 6.40 -21.31 -12.76
N PRO A 190 5.29 -21.41 -11.97
CA PRO A 190 5.26 -20.86 -10.62
C PRO A 190 6.30 -21.51 -9.71
N VAL A 191 7.10 -20.68 -9.03
CA VAL A 191 8.16 -21.12 -8.13
C VAL A 191 7.69 -21.02 -6.68
N ALA A 192 7.85 -22.09 -5.91
CA ALA A 192 7.53 -22.08 -4.49
C ALA A 192 8.35 -21.02 -3.74
N GLN A 193 7.72 -20.30 -2.81
CA GLN A 193 8.44 -19.33 -2.00
C GLN A 193 9.46 -20.04 -1.10
N PRO A 194 10.67 -19.46 -0.92
CA PRO A 194 11.64 -19.94 0.07
C PRO A 194 11.07 -19.99 1.49
N GLU A 195 11.57 -20.92 2.30
CA GLU A 195 11.24 -21.00 3.73
C GLU A 195 12.01 -19.97 4.58
N TYR A 196 13.16 -19.49 4.08
CA TYR A 196 13.96 -18.45 4.71
C TYR A 196 13.54 -17.04 4.24
N GLY A 197 13.66 -16.04 5.13
CA GLY A 197 13.37 -14.64 4.81
C GLY A 197 11.90 -14.25 4.90
N ILE A 198 11.03 -15.12 5.42
CA ILE A 198 9.60 -14.82 5.66
C ILE A 198 9.48 -13.69 6.68
N THR A 199 8.81 -12.61 6.31
CA THR A 199 8.40 -11.54 7.22
C THR A 199 6.94 -11.16 6.98
N TYR A 200 6.30 -10.59 8.00
CA TYR A 200 4.90 -10.20 7.93
C TYR A 200 4.72 -8.69 8.00
N ALA A 201 4.06 -8.14 6.99
CA ALA A 201 3.66 -6.75 6.93
C ALA A 201 2.29 -6.57 7.61
N HIS A 202 2.29 -6.55 8.93
CA HIS A 202 1.07 -6.28 9.71
C HIS A 202 0.47 -4.92 9.33
N LYS A 203 -0.86 -4.84 9.37
CA LYS A 203 -1.61 -3.60 9.16
C LYS A 203 -1.07 -2.49 10.08
N ILE A 204 -0.98 -1.28 9.57
CA ILE A 204 -0.56 -0.11 10.35
C ILE A 204 -1.64 0.26 11.36
N ASP A 205 -1.30 0.27 12.65
CA ASP A 205 -2.15 0.77 13.71
C ASP A 205 -2.08 2.30 13.83
N LYS A 206 -3.15 2.94 14.31
CA LYS A 206 -3.16 4.40 14.52
C LYS A 206 -2.13 4.85 15.56
N ALA A 207 -1.88 4.04 16.59
CA ALA A 207 -0.92 4.34 17.64
C ALA A 207 0.51 4.39 17.10
N GLU A 208 0.81 3.60 16.06
CA GLU A 208 2.12 3.64 15.40
C GLU A 208 2.40 4.99 14.73
N ALA A 209 1.39 5.81 14.46
CA ALA A 209 1.63 7.10 13.81
C ALA A 209 2.22 8.17 14.74
N ARG A 210 2.28 7.95 16.05
CA ARG A 210 2.92 8.90 16.96
C ARG A 210 4.44 8.73 16.91
N ILE A 211 5.15 9.83 16.71
CA ILE A 211 6.61 9.86 16.70
C ILE A 211 7.13 9.77 18.13
N ASP A 212 8.08 8.86 18.36
CA ASP A 212 8.93 8.86 19.54
C ASP A 212 10.30 9.42 19.18
N TRP A 213 10.56 10.68 19.55
CA TRP A 213 11.77 11.39 19.19
C TRP A 213 13.06 10.82 19.82
N HIS A 214 12.95 9.91 20.79
CA HIS A 214 14.12 9.23 21.37
C HIS A 214 14.72 8.17 20.44
N ARG A 215 14.04 7.85 19.33
CA ARG A 215 14.57 6.94 18.32
C ARG A 215 15.67 7.60 17.49
N PRO A 216 16.55 6.79 16.84
CA PRO A 216 17.57 7.30 15.93
C PRO A 216 16.99 8.10 14.75
N ALA A 217 17.72 9.10 14.27
CA ALA A 217 17.24 9.97 13.19
C ALA A 217 16.88 9.20 11.90
N GLU A 218 17.68 8.21 11.51
CA GLU A 218 17.41 7.35 10.34
C GLU A 218 16.09 6.57 10.49
N ASP A 219 15.87 5.96 11.65
CA ASP A 219 14.66 5.21 11.97
C ASP A 219 13.42 6.11 11.94
N LEU A 220 13.56 7.34 12.43
CA LEU A 220 12.49 8.34 12.41
C LEU A 220 12.22 8.88 11.02
N ARG A 221 13.25 9.09 10.19
CA ARG A 221 13.07 9.43 8.77
C ARG A 221 12.26 8.35 8.06
N ASN A 222 12.68 7.09 8.18
CA ASN A 222 12.00 5.93 7.60
C ASN A 222 10.56 5.80 8.11
N HIS A 223 10.35 6.06 9.39
CA HIS A 223 9.03 6.05 10.00
C HIS A 223 8.11 7.16 9.44
N ILE A 224 8.62 8.38 9.31
CA ILE A 224 7.90 9.51 8.70
C ILE A 224 7.53 9.20 7.25
N HIS A 225 8.51 8.75 6.46
CA HIS A 225 8.33 8.46 5.04
C HIS A 225 7.39 7.26 4.81
N GLY A 226 7.54 6.21 5.62
CA GLY A 226 6.72 5.01 5.55
C GLY A 226 5.26 5.20 5.97
N LEU A 227 4.95 6.28 6.68
CA LEU A 227 3.58 6.67 7.01
C LEU A 227 3.05 7.83 6.15
N SER A 228 3.83 8.31 5.19
CA SER A 228 3.48 9.45 4.34
C SER A 228 2.85 9.00 3.01
N PRO A 229 1.75 9.62 2.55
CA PRO A 229 1.02 10.72 3.18
C PRO A 229 -0.01 10.26 4.23
N PHE A 230 -0.30 8.97 4.29
CA PHE A 230 -1.31 8.38 5.17
C PHE A 230 -0.78 7.11 5.88
N PRO A 231 -0.98 6.96 7.21
CA PRO A 231 -1.78 7.82 8.11
C PRO A 231 -1.14 9.18 8.48
N GLY A 232 0.14 9.36 8.18
CA GLY A 232 0.96 10.51 8.50
C GLY A 232 1.50 10.45 9.92
N ALA A 233 2.81 10.30 10.05
CA ALA A 233 3.50 10.36 11.35
C ALA A 233 3.28 11.72 12.00
N TYR A 234 3.09 11.78 13.31
CA TYR A 234 2.75 13.02 14.01
C TYR A 234 3.38 13.14 15.38
N SER A 235 3.52 14.37 15.84
CA SER A 235 3.94 14.71 17.21
C SER A 235 3.15 15.92 17.71
N MET A 236 3.18 16.12 19.02
CA MET A 236 2.48 17.21 19.72
C MET A 236 3.47 18.23 20.26
N THR A 237 3.17 19.52 20.09
CA THR A 237 3.81 20.63 20.83
C THR A 237 2.72 21.43 21.54
N GLY A 238 2.63 21.29 22.87
CA GLY A 238 1.44 21.71 23.61
C GLY A 238 0.18 21.06 23.03
N ASP A 239 -0.84 21.86 22.74
CA ASP A 239 -2.10 21.39 22.13
C ASP A 239 -2.04 21.24 20.60
N ILE A 240 -0.89 21.54 19.98
CA ILE A 240 -0.75 21.57 18.53
C ILE A 240 -0.26 20.22 18.02
N ARG A 241 -1.11 19.55 17.24
CA ARG A 241 -0.73 18.36 16.47
C ARG A 241 -0.16 18.75 15.11
N LEU A 242 1.08 18.32 14.84
CA LEU A 242 1.70 18.41 13.52
C LEU A 242 1.96 17.01 12.98
N LYS A 243 1.58 16.79 11.72
CA LYS A 243 2.06 15.65 10.96
C LYS A 243 3.34 16.02 10.22
N PHE A 244 4.26 15.07 10.16
CA PHE A 244 5.51 15.15 9.42
C PHE A 244 5.40 14.16 8.26
N LEU A 245 5.71 14.63 7.05
CA LEU A 245 5.42 13.89 5.82
C LEU A 245 6.67 13.66 4.97
N LYS A 246 7.70 14.49 5.13
CA LYS A 246 9.00 14.31 4.51
C LYS A 246 10.07 14.97 5.37
N ALA A 247 11.20 14.29 5.53
CA ALA A 247 12.32 14.71 6.35
C ALA A 247 13.64 14.18 5.79
N GLU A 248 14.74 14.83 6.15
CA GLU A 248 16.11 14.40 5.87
C GLU A 248 16.90 14.35 7.19
N VAL A 249 17.83 13.41 7.29
CA VAL A 249 18.74 13.37 8.43
C VAL A 249 19.77 14.48 8.28
N THR A 250 20.05 15.19 9.36
CA THR A 250 21.02 16.27 9.41
C THR A 250 21.77 16.25 10.74
N GLU A 251 22.87 17.00 10.79
CA GLU A 251 23.60 17.24 12.03
C GLU A 251 22.80 18.13 12.97
N GLY A 252 22.84 17.81 14.26
CA GLY A 252 22.15 18.59 15.28
C GLY A 252 22.11 17.84 16.60
N ASN A 253 22.59 18.47 17.66
CA ASN A 253 22.66 17.88 18.98
C ASN A 253 21.83 18.70 19.98
N GLY A 254 20.97 18.02 20.72
CA GLY A 254 20.14 18.57 21.77
C GLY A 254 19.19 17.51 22.33
N PRO A 255 18.38 17.84 23.35
CA PRO A 255 17.42 16.89 23.90
C PRO A 255 16.42 16.44 22.82
N ALA A 256 16.14 15.13 22.75
CA ALA A 256 15.20 14.55 21.79
C ALA A 256 13.87 15.30 21.73
N GLY A 257 13.37 15.57 20.51
CA GLY A 257 12.14 16.31 20.26
C GLY A 257 12.30 17.83 20.32
N THR A 258 13.48 18.36 20.62
CA THR A 258 13.69 19.82 20.66
C THR A 258 13.88 20.40 19.25
N LEU A 259 13.16 21.47 18.94
CA LEU A 259 13.38 22.31 17.77
C LEU A 259 14.70 23.08 17.94
N LEU A 260 15.73 22.67 17.20
CA LEU A 260 17.07 23.25 17.25
C LEU A 260 17.19 24.51 16.39
N ALA A 261 16.62 24.48 15.18
CA ALA A 261 16.73 25.55 14.21
C ALA A 261 15.48 25.65 13.34
N LEU A 262 15.25 26.83 12.79
CA LEU A 262 14.18 27.10 11.84
C LEU A 262 14.60 26.66 10.42
N PRO A 263 13.66 26.24 9.56
CA PRO A 263 12.22 26.22 9.82
C PRO A 263 11.77 25.08 10.73
N LEU A 264 12.33 23.87 10.60
CA LEU A 264 11.98 22.71 11.44
C LEU A 264 13.12 21.68 11.52
N VAL A 265 14.21 21.99 12.21
CA VAL A 265 15.26 21.03 12.55
C VAL A 265 15.03 20.50 13.96
N ILE A 266 14.70 19.21 14.12
CA ILE A 266 14.29 18.62 15.41
C ILE A 266 15.30 17.55 15.84
N ALA A 267 15.82 17.67 17.07
CA ALA A 267 16.76 16.72 17.64
C ALA A 267 16.15 15.32 17.83
N CYS A 268 16.96 14.29 17.59
CA CYS A 268 16.62 12.88 17.77
C CYS A 268 17.44 12.26 18.92
N GLY A 269 17.13 11.02 19.30
CA GLY A 269 17.75 10.37 20.46
C GLY A 269 19.18 9.86 20.26
N ASP A 270 19.72 9.92 19.04
CA ASP A 270 21.05 9.43 18.69
C ASP A 270 22.08 10.55 18.43
N GLY A 271 21.81 11.78 18.91
CA GLY A 271 22.71 12.92 18.76
C GLY A 271 22.73 13.54 17.36
N ARG A 272 21.79 13.13 16.49
CA ARG A 272 21.49 13.74 15.19
C ARG A 272 20.14 14.44 15.21
N ALA A 273 19.77 15.07 14.10
CA ALA A 273 18.49 15.74 13.95
C ALA A 273 17.78 15.36 12.64
N LEU A 274 16.50 15.70 12.57
CA LEU A 274 15.71 15.66 11.34
C LEU A 274 15.41 17.08 10.86
N ASN A 275 15.82 17.37 9.62
CA ASN A 275 15.32 18.51 8.88
C ASN A 275 13.99 18.14 8.24
N ILE A 276 12.88 18.69 8.77
CA ILE A 276 11.55 18.43 8.21
C ILE A 276 11.36 19.30 6.96
N LEU A 277 11.03 18.66 5.84
CA LEU A 277 10.80 19.34 4.57
C LEU A 277 9.31 19.60 4.33
N THR A 278 8.45 18.66 4.74
CA THR A 278 7.00 18.76 4.53
C THR A 278 6.27 18.35 5.79
N ALA A 279 5.32 19.20 6.20
CA ALA A 279 4.50 19.01 7.38
C ALA A 279 3.04 19.36 7.09
N GLN A 280 2.16 18.97 8.00
CA GLN A 280 0.73 19.28 7.91
C GLN A 280 0.17 19.61 9.30
N ARG A 281 -0.31 20.84 9.46
CA ARG A 281 -1.09 21.26 10.62
C ARG A 281 -2.52 20.70 10.54
N ALA A 282 -3.09 20.35 11.69
CA ALA A 282 -4.49 19.93 11.77
C ALA A 282 -5.42 20.94 11.07
N GLY A 283 -6.31 20.42 10.20
CA GLY A 283 -7.27 21.23 9.43
C GLY A 283 -6.70 21.91 8.17
N LYS A 284 -5.38 21.80 7.89
CA LYS A 284 -4.73 22.34 6.69
C LYS A 284 -4.24 21.21 5.77
N GLY A 285 -3.90 21.55 4.52
CA GLY A 285 -3.21 20.65 3.61
C GLY A 285 -1.72 20.48 3.96
N PRO A 286 -1.02 19.48 3.41
CA PRO A 286 0.45 19.42 3.42
C PRO A 286 1.07 20.71 2.88
N MET A 287 2.18 21.15 3.48
CA MET A 287 2.93 22.34 3.09
C MET A 287 4.41 22.20 3.43
N THR A 288 5.25 23.08 2.88
CA THR A 288 6.68 23.10 3.23
C THR A 288 6.88 23.59 4.66
N ALA A 289 8.04 23.29 5.25
CA ALA A 289 8.37 23.77 6.59
C ALA A 289 8.46 25.31 6.66
N GLU A 290 8.91 25.96 5.60
CA GLU A 290 8.97 27.42 5.48
C GLU A 290 7.56 28.03 5.52
N ASP A 291 6.64 27.49 4.72
CA ASP A 291 5.25 27.96 4.69
C ASP A 291 4.55 27.73 6.03
N LEU A 292 4.83 26.59 6.68
CA LEU A 292 4.35 26.33 8.02
C LEU A 292 4.87 27.39 9.01
N SER A 293 6.16 27.70 8.99
CA SER A 293 6.77 28.66 9.94
C SER A 293 6.24 30.09 9.81
N ARG A 294 5.74 30.48 8.62
CA ARG A 294 5.07 31.78 8.42
C ARG A 294 3.71 31.83 9.10
N GLY A 295 2.98 30.71 9.13
CA GLY A 295 1.63 30.61 9.69
C GLY A 295 1.55 30.04 11.11
N LEU A 296 2.65 29.49 11.62
CA LEU A 296 2.79 28.93 12.95
C LEU A 296 4.19 29.23 13.47
N GLN A 297 4.29 30.21 14.37
CA GLN A 297 5.57 30.58 14.98
C GLN A 297 5.91 29.61 16.10
N LEU A 298 7.00 28.85 15.91
CA LEU A 298 7.57 27.96 16.91
C LEU A 298 9.01 28.43 17.18
N PRO A 299 9.32 29.02 18.36
CA PRO A 299 10.68 29.44 18.64
C PRO A 299 11.61 28.23 18.82
N PRO A 300 12.91 28.33 18.49
CA PRO A 300 13.90 27.34 18.90
C PRO A 300 13.81 27.04 20.40
N GLY A 301 13.97 25.78 20.78
CA GLY A 301 13.70 25.27 22.12
C GLY A 301 12.28 24.74 22.33
N THR A 302 11.37 24.89 21.35
CA THR A 302 10.07 24.21 21.35
C THR A 302 10.26 22.69 21.42
N VAL A 303 9.49 22.00 22.27
CA VAL A 303 9.61 20.55 22.47
C VAL A 303 8.42 19.82 21.85
N PHE A 304 8.73 18.79 21.06
CA PHE A 304 7.81 17.86 20.44
C PHE A 304 7.77 16.53 21.22
N SER A 305 6.56 16.02 21.44
CA SER A 305 6.25 14.80 22.24
C SER A 305 5.43 13.75 21.51
#